data_AF-A0A2I0IAQ9-F1
#
_entry.id   AF-A0A2I0IAQ9-F1
#
_cell.length_a   1.000
_cell.length_b   1.000
_cell.length_c   1.000
_cell.angle_alpha   90.00
_cell.angle_beta   90.00
_cell.angle_gamma   90.00
#
_symmetry.space_group_name_H-M   'P 1'
#
loop_
_entity.id
_entity.type
_entity.pdbx_description
1 polymer ?
#
loop_
_entity_poly.entity_id
_entity_poly.type
_entity_poly.pdbx_seq_one_letter_code
_entity_poly.pdbx_strand_id
1 'polypeptide(L)'
;MFGQGNSQERAILEVNLSAARQIARELRLRDIGGIIVVDFIDMADESNKRLVYEEVKKIVERDRSIVKVSELSKNGLMEITRKRVRPSVTFMISEPCACCHATGRVEALETSFSKIEQEICRLLATMETRANPEDPKSWPRFILRVDHHMCEYLTSGKKTRIANLSSSLKVWILLKVARGFTRGEFEVKPFSPDSKGNKDQHQAVIPILRPTDGRAKGSAKKVTLFPVKKFKATG
;
A
#
# COMPACT_ATOMS: atom_id res chain seq x y z
N MET A 1 -25.00 9.08 -43.47
CA MET A 1 -24.66 8.99 -42.03
C MET A 1 -24.02 10.30 -41.60
N PHE A 2 -24.79 11.31 -41.18
CA PHE A 2 -24.26 12.64 -40.83
C PHE A 2 -24.99 13.20 -39.59
N GLY A 3 -24.67 12.69 -38.39
CA GLY A 3 -25.35 13.17 -37.17
C GLY A 3 -24.71 12.77 -35.83
N GLN A 4 -23.85 11.75 -35.80
CA GLN A 4 -23.27 11.27 -34.54
C GLN A 4 -22.14 12.18 -34.01
N GLY A 5 -21.30 12.76 -34.88
CA GLY A 5 -20.15 13.59 -34.45
C GLY A 5 -20.53 14.85 -33.65
N ASN A 6 -21.47 15.64 -34.16
CA ASN A 6 -21.93 16.86 -33.47
C ASN A 6 -22.65 16.53 -32.14
N SER A 7 -23.39 15.41 -32.10
CA SER A 7 -24.02 14.96 -30.84
C SER A 7 -23.00 14.56 -29.77
N GLN A 8 -21.88 13.95 -30.19
CA GLN A 8 -20.82 13.53 -29.27
C GLN A 8 -20.03 14.71 -28.72
N GLU A 9 -19.62 15.67 -29.57
CA GLU A 9 -18.90 16.87 -29.14
C GLU A 9 -19.71 17.70 -28.14
N ARG A 10 -21.02 17.84 -28.38
CA ARG A 10 -21.94 18.52 -27.45
C ARG A 10 -22.06 17.78 -26.12
N ALA A 11 -22.16 16.45 -26.13
CA ALA A 11 -22.22 15.65 -24.91
C ALA A 11 -20.92 15.76 -24.10
N ILE A 12 -19.76 15.73 -24.76
CA ILE A 12 -18.44 15.93 -24.13
C ILE A 12 -18.39 17.30 -23.43
N LEU A 13 -18.78 18.36 -24.14
CA LEU A 13 -18.82 19.70 -23.56
C LEU A 13 -19.75 19.76 -22.34
N GLU A 14 -20.96 19.22 -22.44
CA GLU A 14 -21.93 19.21 -21.34
C GLU A 14 -21.38 18.49 -20.09
N VAL A 15 -20.75 17.33 -20.29
CA VAL A 15 -20.11 16.57 -19.20
C VAL A 15 -18.98 17.38 -18.57
N ASN A 16 -18.09 17.98 -19.37
CA ASN A 16 -16.99 18.80 -18.86
C ASN A 16 -17.50 20.03 -18.09
N LEU A 17 -18.55 20.71 -18.56
CA LEU A 17 -19.18 21.83 -17.84
C LEU A 17 -19.82 21.39 -16.52
N SER A 18 -20.46 20.21 -16.51
CA SER A 18 -21.00 19.62 -15.28
C SER A 18 -19.88 19.27 -14.28
N ALA A 19 -18.80 18.66 -14.78
CA ALA A 19 -17.61 18.35 -13.99
C ALA A 19 -16.98 19.61 -13.39
N ALA A 20 -16.84 20.70 -14.15
CA ALA A 20 -16.33 21.98 -13.66
C ALA A 20 -17.12 22.49 -12.44
N ARG A 21 -18.45 22.47 -12.49
CA ARG A 21 -19.35 22.83 -11.37
C ARG A 21 -19.12 21.96 -10.15
N GLN A 22 -19.02 20.65 -10.35
CA GLN A 22 -18.89 19.72 -9.25
C GLN A 22 -17.48 19.75 -8.63
N ILE A 23 -16.42 19.88 -9.42
CA ILE A 23 -15.05 20.04 -8.93
C ILE A 23 -14.94 21.25 -8.02
N ALA A 24 -15.38 22.43 -8.48
CA ALA A 24 -15.31 23.65 -7.67
C ALA A 24 -16.14 23.55 -6.37
N ARG A 25 -17.28 22.84 -6.40
CA ARG A 25 -18.06 22.54 -5.19
C ARG A 25 -17.30 21.64 -4.22
N GLU A 26 -16.70 20.55 -4.68
CA GLU A 26 -15.95 19.62 -3.84
C GLU A 26 -14.66 20.24 -3.26
N LEU A 27 -13.98 21.11 -4.01
CA LEU A 27 -12.82 21.86 -3.51
C LEU A 27 -13.16 22.67 -2.25
N ARG A 28 -14.32 23.34 -2.24
CA ARG A 28 -14.81 24.10 -1.08
C ARG A 28 -15.25 23.19 0.06
N LEU A 29 -16.05 22.17 -0.23
CA LEU A 29 -16.61 21.28 0.80
C LEU A 29 -15.53 20.49 1.54
N ARG A 30 -14.49 20.05 0.83
CA ARG A 30 -13.38 19.25 1.38
C ARG A 30 -12.18 20.08 1.82
N ASP A 31 -12.25 21.39 1.57
CA ASP A 31 -11.17 22.35 1.74
C ASP A 31 -9.84 21.87 1.13
N ILE A 32 -9.91 21.41 -0.11
CA ILE A 32 -8.74 20.99 -0.88
C ILE A 32 -8.00 22.25 -1.32
N GLY A 33 -6.71 22.32 -1.06
CA GLY A 33 -5.86 23.44 -1.43
C GLY A 33 -4.48 22.95 -1.87
N GLY A 34 -3.72 23.85 -2.49
CA GLY A 34 -2.49 23.52 -3.20
C GLY A 34 -2.70 23.51 -4.71
N ILE A 35 -1.84 22.77 -5.40
CA ILE A 35 -1.90 22.56 -6.85
C ILE A 35 -2.86 21.40 -7.12
N ILE A 36 -3.85 21.66 -7.96
CA ILE A 36 -4.87 20.71 -8.39
C ILE A 36 -4.76 20.63 -9.91
N VAL A 37 -4.71 19.42 -10.45
CA VAL A 37 -4.71 19.17 -11.89
C VAL A 37 -6.01 18.46 -12.24
N VAL A 38 -6.72 18.99 -13.23
CA VAL A 38 -7.96 18.42 -13.76
C VAL A 38 -7.72 17.97 -15.19
N ASP A 39 -7.97 16.69 -15.45
CA ASP A 39 -7.92 16.10 -16.78
C ASP A 39 -9.36 16.04 -17.33
N PHE A 40 -9.71 17.00 -18.19
CA PHE A 40 -11.03 17.03 -18.82
C PHE A 40 -11.07 16.07 -20.01
N ILE A 41 -12.27 15.64 -20.40
CA ILE A 41 -12.43 14.82 -21.61
C ILE A 41 -11.94 15.63 -22.81
N ASP A 42 -11.14 15.00 -23.67
CA ASP A 42 -10.57 15.61 -24.87
C ASP A 42 -11.64 16.30 -25.72
N MET A 43 -11.37 17.54 -26.09
CA MET A 43 -12.20 18.35 -26.97
C MET A 43 -11.37 18.78 -28.20
N ALA A 44 -11.88 18.50 -29.39
CA ALA A 44 -11.22 18.89 -30.63
C ALA A 44 -11.34 20.40 -30.91
N ASP A 45 -12.51 20.97 -30.63
CA ASP A 45 -12.77 22.41 -30.81
C ASP A 45 -12.22 23.23 -29.64
N GLU A 46 -11.40 24.23 -29.97
CA GLU A 46 -10.80 25.16 -29.02
C GLU A 46 -11.86 26.07 -28.37
N SER A 47 -12.98 26.33 -29.06
CA SER A 47 -14.10 27.08 -28.52
C SER A 47 -14.71 26.37 -27.29
N ASN A 48 -14.83 25.05 -27.36
CA ASN A 48 -15.33 24.22 -26.26
C ASN A 48 -14.37 24.22 -25.06
N LYS A 49 -13.06 24.15 -25.31
CA LYS A 49 -12.04 24.30 -24.25
C LYS A 49 -12.16 25.67 -23.56
N ARG A 50 -12.36 26.74 -24.33
CA ARG A 50 -12.56 28.07 -23.77
C ARG A 50 -13.82 28.16 -22.90
N LEU A 51 -14.92 27.56 -23.33
CA LEU A 51 -16.15 27.51 -22.54
C LEU A 51 -15.94 26.82 -21.19
N VAL A 52 -15.22 25.70 -21.15
CA VAL A 52 -14.89 25.00 -19.90
C VAL A 52 -14.01 25.88 -19.00
N TYR A 53 -13.00 26.54 -19.56
CA TYR A 53 -12.16 27.48 -18.81
C TYR A 53 -12.96 28.62 -18.16
N GLU A 54 -13.81 29.29 -18.94
CA GLU A 54 -14.62 30.41 -18.43
C GLU A 54 -15.63 29.93 -17.37
N GLU A 55 -16.23 28.76 -17.56
CA GLU A 55 -17.13 28.18 -16.57
C GLU A 55 -16.40 27.89 -15.26
N VAL A 56 -15.22 27.25 -15.29
CA VAL A 56 -14.41 27.01 -14.08
C VAL A 56 -14.09 28.34 -13.39
N LYS A 57 -13.59 29.34 -14.13
CA LYS A 57 -13.25 30.67 -13.62
C LYS A 57 -14.45 31.32 -12.90
N LYS A 58 -15.61 31.32 -13.54
CA LYS A 58 -16.86 31.84 -12.99
C LYS A 58 -17.30 31.13 -11.70
N ILE A 59 -17.15 29.80 -11.61
CA ILE A 59 -17.61 29.05 -10.43
C ILE A 59 -16.65 29.21 -9.24
N VAL A 60 -15.34 29.35 -9.50
CA VAL A 60 -14.35 29.55 -8.42
C VAL A 60 -14.37 30.96 -7.84
N GLU A 61 -14.96 31.95 -8.52
CA GLU A 61 -15.18 33.31 -7.95
C GLU A 61 -16.00 33.28 -6.65
N ARG A 62 -16.83 32.24 -6.46
CA ARG A 62 -17.60 32.04 -5.22
C ARG A 62 -16.77 31.45 -4.08
N ASP A 63 -15.51 31.07 -4.32
CA ASP A 63 -14.60 30.56 -3.30
C ASP A 63 -14.05 31.70 -2.44
N ARG A 64 -13.97 31.45 -1.13
CA ARG A 64 -13.40 32.42 -0.18
C ARG A 64 -11.87 32.45 -0.22
N SER A 65 -11.26 31.34 -0.66
CA SER A 65 -9.82 31.24 -0.85
C SER A 65 -9.40 31.84 -2.18
N ILE A 66 -8.18 32.37 -2.27
CA ILE A 66 -7.61 32.83 -3.53
C ILE A 66 -7.41 31.62 -4.45
N VAL A 67 -8.04 31.64 -5.62
CA VAL A 67 -7.93 30.61 -6.66
C VAL A 67 -7.35 31.22 -7.93
N LYS A 68 -6.37 30.55 -8.52
CA LYS A 68 -5.85 30.82 -9.87
C LYS A 68 -6.15 29.63 -10.76
N VAL A 69 -6.61 29.87 -11.98
CA VAL A 69 -6.99 28.84 -12.95
C VAL A 69 -6.21 29.10 -14.24
N SER A 70 -5.53 28.08 -14.76
CA SER A 70 -4.90 28.13 -16.08
C SER A 70 -5.89 27.79 -17.18
N GLU A 71 -5.58 28.15 -18.42
CA GLU A 71 -6.23 27.56 -19.58
C GLU A 71 -5.88 26.06 -19.69
N LEU A 72 -6.61 25.31 -20.52
CA LEU A 72 -6.28 23.91 -20.80
C LEU A 72 -4.96 23.85 -21.58
N SER A 73 -4.05 23.00 -21.12
CA SER A 73 -2.80 22.72 -21.80
C SER A 73 -3.02 21.96 -23.12
N LYS A 74 -1.95 21.83 -23.91
CA LYS A 74 -1.97 21.00 -25.13
C LYS A 74 -2.36 19.54 -24.88
N ASN A 75 -2.15 19.05 -23.66
CA ASN A 75 -2.45 17.68 -23.25
C ASN A 75 -3.84 17.56 -22.57
N GLY A 76 -4.69 18.60 -22.63
CA GLY A 76 -6.04 18.57 -22.04
C GLY A 76 -6.10 18.88 -20.53
N LEU A 77 -4.94 19.07 -19.88
CA LEU A 77 -4.88 19.33 -18.44
C LEU A 77 -5.12 20.79 -18.09
N MET A 78 -5.93 21.05 -17.06
CA MET A 78 -6.11 22.35 -16.43
C MET A 78 -5.47 22.38 -15.04
N GLU A 79 -4.69 23.41 -14.76
CA GLU A 79 -4.09 23.64 -13.44
C GLU A 79 -4.92 24.65 -12.65
N ILE A 80 -5.23 24.29 -11.40
CA ILE A 80 -5.92 25.15 -10.44
C ILE A 80 -5.05 25.26 -9.20
N THR A 81 -4.64 26.48 -8.85
CA THR A 81 -3.93 26.76 -7.60
C THR A 81 -4.88 27.42 -6.61
N ARG A 82 -5.23 26.72 -5.54
CA ARG A 82 -6.09 27.25 -4.47
C ARG A 82 -5.29 27.44 -3.18
N LYS A 83 -5.25 28.66 -2.63
CA LYS A 83 -4.52 28.97 -1.40
C LYS A 83 -5.01 28.08 -0.25
N ARG A 84 -4.08 27.36 0.39
CA ARG A 84 -4.37 26.50 1.54
C ARG A 84 -4.40 27.36 2.82
N VAL A 85 -5.57 27.39 3.47
CA VAL A 85 -5.78 28.16 4.72
C VAL A 85 -5.70 27.25 5.95
N ARG A 86 -6.15 26.00 5.83
CA ARG A 86 -6.12 24.97 6.88
C ARG A 86 -5.90 23.58 6.27
N PRO A 87 -5.67 22.53 7.08
CA PRO A 87 -5.66 21.16 6.58
C PRO A 87 -6.99 20.78 5.92
N SER A 88 -6.94 19.92 4.89
CA SER A 88 -8.15 19.44 4.22
C SER A 88 -8.99 18.59 5.16
N VAL A 89 -10.29 18.48 4.89
CA VAL A 89 -11.21 17.67 5.71
C VAL A 89 -10.75 16.23 5.80
N THR A 90 -10.38 15.62 4.66
CA THR A 90 -9.85 14.25 4.61
C THR A 90 -8.66 14.09 5.56
N PHE A 91 -7.71 15.03 5.56
CA PHE A 91 -6.54 14.94 6.43
C PHE A 91 -6.91 15.01 7.92
N MET A 92 -7.94 15.77 8.28
CA MET A 92 -8.37 15.90 9.69
C MET A 92 -9.13 14.67 10.21
N ILE A 93 -9.79 13.90 9.33
CA ILE A 93 -10.68 12.80 9.73
C ILE A 93 -10.16 11.41 9.33
N SER A 94 -8.96 11.33 8.75
CA SER A 94 -8.41 10.05 8.27
C SER A 94 -6.95 9.87 8.67
N GLU A 95 -6.56 8.61 8.80
CA GLU A 95 -5.19 8.19 9.00
C GLU A 95 -4.71 7.41 7.77
N PRO A 96 -3.39 7.37 7.49
CA PRO A 96 -2.85 6.55 6.40
C PRO A 96 -3.25 5.07 6.57
N CYS A 97 -3.66 4.43 5.47
CA CYS A 97 -4.01 3.01 5.50
C CYS A 97 -2.83 2.16 5.97
N ALA A 98 -3.01 1.36 7.03
CA ALA A 98 -1.95 0.51 7.59
C ALA A 98 -1.48 -0.61 6.63
N CYS A 99 -2.32 -1.02 5.68
CA CYS A 99 -1.99 -2.09 4.74
C CYS A 99 -1.13 -1.62 3.55
N CYS A 100 -1.34 -0.39 3.07
CA CYS A 100 -0.64 0.11 1.88
C CYS A 100 0.16 1.39 2.15
N HIS A 101 0.16 1.88 3.40
CA HIS A 101 0.82 3.12 3.81
C HIS A 101 0.49 4.30 2.90
N ALA A 102 -0.81 4.44 2.57
CA ALA A 102 -1.36 5.46 1.67
C ALA A 102 -0.92 5.39 0.19
N THR A 103 -0.26 4.32 -0.26
CA THR A 103 0.10 4.14 -1.69
C THR A 103 -1.09 3.76 -2.57
N GLY A 104 -2.19 3.27 -1.98
CA GLY A 104 -3.36 2.77 -2.71
C GLY A 104 -3.11 1.45 -3.48
N ARG A 105 -1.93 0.84 -3.32
CA ARG A 105 -1.55 -0.41 -3.97
C ARG A 105 -0.93 -1.36 -2.95
N VAL A 106 -1.12 -2.66 -3.14
CA VAL A 106 -0.45 -3.70 -2.36
C VAL A 106 0.37 -4.56 -3.31
N GLU A 107 1.47 -5.12 -2.84
CA GLU A 107 2.33 -5.96 -3.66
C GLU A 107 1.57 -7.17 -4.19
N ALA A 108 1.83 -7.56 -5.44
CA ALA A 108 1.24 -8.76 -6.00
C ALA A 108 1.83 -10.00 -5.33
N LEU A 109 0.98 -11.01 -5.03
CA LEU A 109 1.44 -12.25 -4.37
C LEU A 109 2.49 -12.97 -5.21
N GLU A 110 2.45 -12.84 -6.53
CA GLU A 110 3.47 -13.37 -7.41
C GLU A 110 4.84 -12.71 -7.20
N THR A 111 4.88 -11.38 -7.04
CA THR A 111 6.11 -10.65 -6.72
C THR A 111 6.65 -11.06 -5.36
N SER A 112 5.80 -11.16 -4.34
CA SER A 112 6.21 -11.62 -3.01
C SER A 112 6.68 -13.08 -3.04
N PHE A 113 6.10 -13.94 -3.88
CA PHE A 113 6.57 -15.31 -4.10
C PHE A 113 7.97 -15.35 -4.72
N SER A 114 8.25 -14.53 -5.74
CA SER A 114 9.61 -14.41 -6.29
C SER A 114 10.61 -13.94 -5.24
N LYS A 115 10.23 -13.05 -4.33
CA LYS A 115 11.09 -12.63 -3.22
C LYS A 115 11.34 -13.76 -2.21
N ILE A 116 10.34 -14.60 -1.92
CA ILE A 116 10.51 -15.79 -1.08
C ILE A 116 11.56 -16.71 -1.71
N GLU A 117 11.45 -16.99 -3.01
CA GLU A 117 12.41 -17.80 -3.74
C GLU A 117 13.83 -17.22 -3.67
N GLN A 118 13.97 -15.92 -3.96
CA GLN A 118 15.25 -15.21 -3.89
C GLN A 118 15.87 -15.26 -2.49
N GLU A 119 15.07 -15.08 -1.43
CA GLU A 119 15.55 -15.10 -0.06
C GLU A 119 16.02 -16.51 0.35
N ILE A 120 15.32 -17.56 -0.06
CA ILE A 120 15.77 -18.94 0.16
C ILE A 120 17.10 -19.18 -0.58
N CYS A 121 17.20 -18.80 -1.85
CA CYS A 121 18.45 -18.91 -2.63
C CYS A 121 19.61 -18.17 -1.98
N ARG A 122 19.36 -16.95 -1.47
CA ARG A 122 20.35 -16.13 -0.76
C ARG A 122 20.85 -16.84 0.51
N LEU A 123 19.93 -17.39 1.30
CA LEU A 123 20.27 -18.14 2.51
C LEU A 123 21.07 -19.40 2.17
N LEU A 124 20.67 -20.15 1.13
CA LEU A 124 21.41 -21.32 0.65
C LEU A 124 22.84 -20.97 0.22
N ALA A 125 23.05 -19.85 -0.45
CA ALA A 125 24.38 -19.41 -0.88
C ALA A 125 25.32 -19.09 0.30
N THR A 126 24.77 -18.79 1.47
CA THR A 126 25.54 -18.50 2.69
C THR A 126 25.79 -19.76 3.54
N MET A 127 25.07 -20.85 3.28
CA MET A 127 25.22 -22.10 4.03
C MET A 127 26.45 -22.87 3.53
N GLU A 128 27.27 -23.34 4.48
CA GLU A 128 28.40 -24.24 4.18
C GLU A 128 27.93 -25.67 3.85
N THR A 129 26.71 -26.02 4.26
CA THR A 129 26.11 -27.34 4.05
C THR A 129 25.71 -27.53 2.60
N ARG A 130 26.51 -28.29 1.85
CA ARG A 130 26.14 -28.73 0.49
C ARG A 130 25.19 -29.90 0.59
N ALA A 131 23.91 -29.67 0.29
CA ALA A 131 22.92 -30.73 0.15
C ALA A 131 23.37 -31.72 -0.94
N ASN A 132 23.20 -33.02 -0.71
CA ASN A 132 23.28 -33.98 -1.81
C ASN A 132 21.95 -33.89 -2.60
N PRO A 133 21.97 -33.52 -3.90
CA PRO A 133 20.75 -33.41 -4.68
C PRO A 133 19.93 -34.71 -4.73
N GLU A 134 20.59 -35.86 -4.60
CA GLU A 134 20.00 -37.20 -4.71
C GLU A 134 19.42 -37.73 -3.38
N ASP A 135 19.76 -37.12 -2.24
CA ASP A 135 19.22 -37.51 -0.93
C ASP A 135 18.31 -36.42 -0.34
N PRO A 136 16.97 -36.55 -0.44
CA PRO A 136 16.02 -35.62 0.15
C PRO A 136 16.17 -35.41 1.66
N LYS A 137 16.76 -36.35 2.41
CA LYS A 137 16.96 -36.16 3.86
C LYS A 137 18.03 -35.12 4.16
N SER A 138 18.98 -34.95 3.25
CA SER A 138 20.07 -33.98 3.31
C SER A 138 19.67 -32.55 2.91
N TRP A 139 18.47 -32.38 2.33
CA TRP A 139 18.00 -31.07 1.89
C TRP A 139 17.84 -30.08 3.06
N PRO A 140 18.35 -28.84 2.93
CA PRO A 140 18.19 -27.79 3.92
C PRO A 140 16.73 -27.53 4.23
N ARG A 141 16.45 -27.24 5.51
CA ARG A 141 15.09 -27.05 6.01
C ARG A 141 14.88 -25.57 6.34
N PHE A 142 13.76 -25.01 5.91
CA PHE A 142 13.36 -23.62 6.17
C PHE A 142 11.97 -23.58 6.80
N ILE A 143 11.75 -22.60 7.69
CA ILE A 143 10.44 -22.19 8.15
C ILE A 143 10.05 -20.95 7.34
N LEU A 144 8.96 -21.05 6.58
CA LEU A 144 8.37 -19.95 5.85
C LEU A 144 7.10 -19.50 6.58
N ARG A 145 7.15 -18.30 7.17
CA ARG A 145 5.99 -17.66 7.79
C ARG A 145 5.38 -16.68 6.81
N VAL A 146 4.07 -16.74 6.60
CA VAL A 146 3.35 -15.89 5.64
C VAL A 146 1.99 -15.45 6.20
N ASP A 147 1.40 -14.43 5.60
CA ASP A 147 0.00 -14.08 5.85
C ASP A 147 -0.97 -15.13 5.26
N HIS A 148 -2.26 -14.99 5.58
CA HIS A 148 -3.30 -15.93 5.16
C HIS A 148 -3.48 -15.99 3.62
N HIS A 149 -3.48 -14.84 2.93
CA HIS A 149 -3.66 -14.80 1.48
C HIS A 149 -2.49 -15.44 0.76
N MET A 150 -1.27 -15.20 1.24
CA MET A 150 -0.09 -15.86 0.68
C MET A 150 -0.11 -17.36 0.93
N CYS A 151 -0.57 -17.82 2.10
CA CYS A 151 -0.73 -19.26 2.36
C CYS A 151 -1.65 -19.91 1.33
N GLU A 152 -2.84 -19.36 1.11
CA GLU A 152 -3.79 -19.86 0.11
C GLU A 152 -3.19 -19.86 -1.29
N TYR A 153 -2.52 -18.77 -1.67
CA TYR A 153 -1.84 -18.66 -2.96
C TYR A 153 -0.78 -19.75 -3.16
N LEU A 154 0.06 -20.00 -2.14
CA LEU A 154 1.12 -21.01 -2.17
C LEU A 154 0.58 -22.43 -2.25
N THR A 155 -0.55 -22.71 -1.58
CA THR A 155 -1.16 -24.04 -1.48
C THR A 155 -2.26 -24.30 -2.51
N SER A 156 -2.57 -23.32 -3.36
CA SER A 156 -3.60 -23.47 -4.39
C SER A 156 -3.20 -24.45 -5.50
N GLY A 157 -4.20 -25.17 -6.04
CA GLY A 157 -4.05 -26.07 -7.18
C GLY A 157 -3.57 -27.49 -6.83
N LYS A 158 -3.55 -28.37 -7.84
CA LYS A 158 -3.13 -29.79 -7.69
C LYS A 158 -1.63 -29.94 -7.47
N LYS A 159 -0.83 -29.11 -8.15
CA LYS A 159 0.62 -28.97 -7.93
C LYS A 159 0.86 -27.60 -7.32
N THR A 160 1.04 -27.58 -6.01
CA THR A 160 1.13 -26.32 -5.26
C THR A 160 2.43 -25.59 -5.60
N ARG A 161 2.38 -24.25 -5.56
CA ARG A 161 3.56 -23.42 -5.85
C ARG A 161 4.69 -23.68 -4.87
N ILE A 162 4.35 -23.93 -3.60
CA ILE A 162 5.32 -24.31 -2.57
C ILE A 162 5.97 -25.68 -2.83
N ALA A 163 5.23 -26.65 -3.34
CA ALA A 163 5.80 -27.97 -3.69
C ALA A 163 6.75 -27.88 -4.88
N ASN A 164 6.38 -27.06 -5.88
CA ASN A 164 7.27 -26.77 -7.01
C ASN A 164 8.54 -26.07 -6.54
N LEU A 165 8.42 -25.02 -5.71
CA LEU A 165 9.56 -24.29 -5.14
C LEU A 165 10.49 -25.20 -4.34
N SER A 166 9.93 -26.01 -3.44
CA SER A 166 10.66 -27.00 -2.62
C SER A 166 11.43 -28.00 -3.50
N SER A 167 10.80 -28.50 -4.56
CA SER A 167 11.40 -29.50 -5.46
C SER A 167 12.46 -28.91 -6.39
N SER A 168 12.28 -27.67 -6.84
CA SER A 168 13.22 -26.95 -7.71
C SER A 168 14.48 -26.55 -6.96
N LEU A 169 14.33 -25.99 -5.75
CA LEU A 169 15.46 -25.55 -4.93
C LEU A 169 16.08 -26.67 -4.08
N LYS A 170 15.49 -27.87 -4.07
CA LYS A 170 15.95 -29.02 -3.27
C LYS A 170 16.02 -28.67 -1.78
N VAL A 171 14.92 -28.12 -1.25
CA VAL A 171 14.78 -27.70 0.15
C VAL A 171 13.47 -28.18 0.76
N TRP A 172 13.44 -28.37 2.07
CA TRP A 172 12.19 -28.55 2.80
C TRP A 172 11.66 -27.21 3.30
N ILE A 173 10.38 -26.94 3.07
CA ILE A 173 9.73 -25.70 3.51
C ILE A 173 8.59 -26.05 4.45
N LEU A 174 8.72 -25.64 5.71
CA LEU A 174 7.65 -25.69 6.70
C LEU A 174 6.86 -24.38 6.64
N LEU A 175 5.67 -24.43 6.05
CA LEU A 175 4.77 -23.29 5.95
C LEU A 175 4.04 -23.03 7.28
N LYS A 176 4.03 -21.78 7.74
CA LYS A 176 3.29 -21.33 8.92
C LYS A 176 2.53 -20.04 8.63
N VAL A 177 1.27 -19.97 9.04
CA VAL A 177 0.50 -18.73 8.95
C VAL A 177 0.80 -17.85 10.17
N ALA A 178 1.27 -16.63 9.94
CA ALA A 178 1.52 -15.64 10.97
C ALA A 178 0.33 -14.68 11.10
N ARG A 179 -0.17 -14.51 12.33
CA ARG A 179 -1.18 -13.49 12.64
C ARG A 179 -0.50 -12.13 12.72
N GLY A 180 -1.09 -11.11 12.09
CA GLY A 180 -0.57 -9.73 12.08
C GLY A 180 0.30 -9.39 10.88
N PHE A 181 0.60 -10.36 10.00
CA PHE A 181 1.24 -10.07 8.72
C PHE A 181 0.24 -9.43 7.76
N THR A 182 0.69 -8.41 7.04
CA THR A 182 -0.04 -7.80 5.95
C THR A 182 0.02 -8.69 4.69
N ARG A 183 -0.86 -8.45 3.72
CA ARG A 183 -0.95 -9.27 2.51
C ARG A 183 0.38 -9.29 1.74
N GLY A 184 0.95 -10.48 1.55
CA GLY A 184 2.22 -10.69 0.85
C GLY A 184 3.44 -10.60 1.76
N GLU A 185 3.28 -10.26 3.03
CA GLU A 185 4.36 -10.23 4.01
C GLU A 185 4.80 -11.66 4.37
N PHE A 186 6.12 -11.85 4.47
CA PHE A 186 6.70 -13.15 4.74
C PHE A 186 7.99 -13.05 5.55
N GLU A 187 8.36 -14.15 6.20
CA GLU A 187 9.62 -14.32 6.91
C GLU A 187 10.15 -15.73 6.64
N VAL A 188 11.40 -15.83 6.16
CA VAL A 188 12.10 -17.11 5.93
C VAL A 188 13.19 -17.27 6.99
N LYS A 189 13.23 -18.43 7.65
CA LYS A 189 14.29 -18.77 8.62
C LYS A 189 14.84 -20.17 8.35
N PRO A 190 16.17 -20.38 8.40
CA PRO A 190 16.72 -21.73 8.48
C PRO A 190 16.16 -22.47 9.70
N PHE A 191 15.83 -23.74 9.52
CA PHE A 191 15.42 -24.61 10.60
C PHE A 191 16.67 -25.22 11.25
N SER A 192 17.01 -24.76 12.46
CA SER A 192 18.00 -25.42 13.30
C SER A 192 17.30 -26.44 14.22
N PRO A 193 17.65 -27.74 14.17
CA PRO A 193 17.06 -28.75 15.04
C PRO A 193 17.46 -28.58 16.53
N ASP A 194 18.51 -27.80 16.82
CA ASP A 194 19.01 -27.59 18.19
C ASP A 194 18.48 -26.30 18.80
N SER A 195 17.23 -26.37 19.26
CA SER A 195 16.71 -25.45 20.28
C SER A 195 15.63 -26.19 21.08
N LYS A 196 16.04 -27.25 21.81
CA LYS A 196 15.32 -27.64 23.01
C LYS A 196 15.24 -26.40 23.90
N GLY A 197 14.02 -26.05 24.29
CA GLY A 197 13.69 -24.73 24.82
C GLY A 197 14.61 -24.29 25.95
N ASN A 198 15.25 -23.14 25.76
CA ASN A 198 15.54 -22.27 26.88
C ASN A 198 14.44 -21.21 26.93
N LYS A 199 13.58 -21.32 27.95
CA LYS A 199 12.73 -20.20 28.37
C LYS A 199 13.62 -19.21 29.11
N ASP A 200 14.47 -18.50 28.37
CA ASP A 200 15.14 -17.33 28.91
C ASP A 200 14.97 -16.15 27.98
N GLN A 201 14.71 -15.03 28.63
CA GLN A 201 14.26 -13.78 28.10
C GLN A 201 15.30 -13.22 27.12
N HIS A 202 15.00 -13.26 25.82
CA HIS A 202 15.57 -12.29 24.88
C HIS A 202 14.48 -11.31 24.50
N GLN A 203 14.46 -10.19 25.23
CA GLN A 203 13.96 -8.93 24.73
C GLN A 203 14.61 -8.69 23.37
N ALA A 204 13.84 -8.84 22.29
CA ALA A 204 14.25 -8.32 21.01
C ALA A 204 14.34 -6.79 21.16
N VAL A 205 15.55 -6.25 21.00
CA VAL A 205 15.74 -4.83 20.79
C VAL A 205 15.02 -4.49 19.48
N ILE A 206 13.84 -3.89 19.61
CA ILE A 206 13.17 -3.22 18.49
C ILE A 206 14.13 -2.11 18.05
N PRO A 207 14.58 -2.06 16.79
CA PRO A 207 15.25 -0.87 16.30
C PRO A 207 14.21 0.24 16.37
N ILE A 208 14.36 1.14 17.35
CA ILE A 208 13.61 2.38 17.41
C ILE A 208 13.93 3.09 16.10
N LEU A 209 12.95 3.14 15.20
CA LEU A 209 12.95 4.04 14.06
C LEU A 209 13.27 5.43 14.62
N ARG A 210 14.37 6.01 14.13
CA ARG A 210 14.83 7.35 14.53
C ARG A 210 13.64 8.32 14.45
N PRO A 211 13.23 8.94 15.57
CA PRO A 211 12.35 10.09 15.50
C PRO A 211 13.12 11.20 14.78
N THR A 212 12.52 11.76 13.74
CA THR A 212 12.99 13.03 13.19
C THR A 212 12.91 14.09 14.28
N ASP A 213 14.02 14.78 14.52
CA ASP A 213 14.22 15.75 15.59
C ASP A 213 13.08 16.79 15.70
N GLY A 214 12.55 16.91 16.91
CA GLY A 214 11.44 17.81 17.26
C GLY A 214 11.20 17.90 18.77
N ARG A 215 12.24 18.25 19.53
CA ARG A 215 12.27 18.92 20.86
C ARG A 215 10.96 18.90 21.71
N ALA A 216 10.90 18.04 22.74
CA ALA A 216 10.16 18.32 23.99
C ALA A 216 10.63 17.42 25.16
N LYS A 217 10.97 18.03 26.31
CA LYS A 217 11.33 17.39 27.59
C LYS A 217 10.08 16.81 28.27
N GLY A 218 10.18 15.63 28.90
CA GLY A 218 9.16 15.16 29.86
C GLY A 218 9.32 13.73 30.41
N SER A 219 9.89 13.62 31.62
CA SER A 219 9.62 12.63 32.70
C SER A 219 9.20 11.19 32.33
N ALA A 220 10.11 10.23 32.52
CA ALA A 220 9.83 8.79 32.49
C ALA A 220 8.88 8.35 33.64
N LYS A 221 7.70 7.82 33.30
CA LYS A 221 6.84 7.08 34.25
C LYS A 221 7.13 5.59 34.15
N LYS A 222 7.58 4.98 35.26
CA LYS A 222 7.67 3.52 35.43
C LYS A 222 6.26 2.91 35.46
N VAL A 223 6.01 1.90 34.64
CA VAL A 223 4.79 1.07 34.73
C VAL A 223 5.19 -0.28 35.33
N THR A 224 4.63 -0.61 36.48
CA THR A 224 4.83 -1.88 37.18
C THR A 224 3.78 -2.89 36.72
N LEU A 225 4.19 -4.02 36.16
CA LEU A 225 3.30 -5.10 35.72
C LEU A 225 3.07 -6.10 36.85
N PHE A 226 1.81 -6.34 37.21
CA PHE A 226 1.41 -7.37 38.19
C PHE A 226 1.11 -8.71 37.50
N PRO A 227 1.55 -9.86 38.05
CA PRO A 227 1.29 -11.17 37.44
C PRO A 227 -0.12 -11.69 37.78
N VAL A 228 -0.88 -12.08 36.75
CA VAL A 228 -2.18 -12.73 36.88
C VAL A 228 -1.99 -14.21 37.26
N LYS A 229 -2.54 -14.63 38.41
CA LYS A 229 -2.54 -16.03 38.87
C LYS A 229 -3.37 -16.93 37.96
N LYS A 230 -2.80 -18.09 37.60
CA LYS A 230 -3.50 -19.21 36.94
C LYS A 230 -4.55 -19.81 37.89
N PHE A 231 -5.80 -19.90 37.43
CA PHE A 231 -6.80 -20.78 38.05
C PHE A 231 -6.48 -22.24 37.70
N LYS A 232 -6.35 -23.09 38.72
CA LYS A 232 -6.37 -24.55 38.59
C LYS A 232 -7.83 -24.99 38.43
N ALA A 233 -8.11 -25.80 37.41
CA ALA A 233 -9.30 -26.64 37.38
C ALA A 233 -9.03 -27.84 38.30
N THR A 234 -9.88 -28.04 39.29
CA THR A 234 -10.05 -29.31 39.99
C THR A 234 -11.36 -29.93 39.51
N GLY A 235 -11.33 -31.25 39.32
CA GLY A 235 -12.41 -32.05 38.75
C GLY A 235 -13.63 -32.24 39.64
#